data_AF-A0A9E5R861-F1
#
_entry.id   AF-A0A9E5R861-F1
#
_cell.length_a   1.000
_cell.length_b   1.000
_cell.length_c   1.000
_cell.angle_alpha   90.00
_cell.angle_beta   90.00
_cell.angle_gamma   90.00
#
_symmetry.space_group_name_H-M   'P 1'
#
loop_
_entity.id
_entity.type
_entity.pdbx_description
1 polymer ?
#
loop_
_entity_poly.entity_id
_entity_poly.type
_entity_poly.pdbx_seq_one_letter_code
_entity_poly.pdbx_strand_id
1 'polypeptide(L)'
;MSEIDDAAEWAQAAESYDGDKSNNKVRARDRAPDFDDDDNVKNPGQPNQYALYGPGFMATTPTIKTLPPGCYDIQNDNRGVFVVPALAPSGLLLELPEMRSEEVIRVVDNFWNSEGDYKDGNQFVVGGAQFKAGVMIYGPPGSGKSCTIKLVSRKLIERGGTVFFSSGYPAVTMRWLEDFARVENNRKSIVILEDIDSLIANYGESNYLEMLDSAKTINNVLFIATTNYPEHLDPRIYNRPGRFSHVIKIGLPTDTTREAYLKAILKDHRDVEEIVRESKGFTIDHLTALVNGVYREKKNLATELKRLRTLFRVPKSDGDGRAMGIRNGDD
;
A
#
# COMPACT_ATOMS: atom_id res chain seq x y z
N MET A 1 -0.21 30.61 5.35
CA MET A 1 -1.56 30.60 5.93
C MET A 1 -2.46 29.88 4.94
N SER A 2 -3.35 29.03 5.47
CA SER A 2 -4.30 28.12 4.81
C SER A 2 -3.77 26.73 4.40
N GLU A 3 -3.34 25.94 5.38
CA GLU A 3 -3.57 24.49 5.41
C GLU A 3 -4.74 24.28 6.36
N ILE A 4 -5.89 23.84 5.84
CA ILE A 4 -7.07 23.20 6.47
C ILE A 4 -8.11 23.26 5.34
N ASP A 5 -8.34 22.15 4.62
CA ASP A 5 -9.70 21.66 4.31
C ASP A 5 -9.80 20.40 3.44
N ASP A 6 -8.70 19.80 2.99
CA ASP A 6 -8.81 18.64 2.08
C ASP A 6 -9.65 17.48 2.69
N ALA A 7 -9.48 17.14 3.97
CA ALA A 7 -10.21 16.04 4.61
C ALA A 7 -11.74 16.24 4.67
N ALA A 8 -12.23 17.48 4.64
CA ALA A 8 -13.67 17.80 4.65
C ALA A 8 -14.28 17.68 3.25
N GLU A 9 -13.53 18.05 2.20
CA GLU A 9 -13.96 17.88 0.80
C GLU A 9 -14.13 16.40 0.42
N TRP A 10 -13.29 15.50 0.95
CA TRP A 10 -13.43 14.05 0.72
C TRP A 10 -14.70 13.46 1.35
N ALA A 11 -15.14 13.96 2.50
CA ALA A 11 -16.38 13.51 3.15
C ALA A 11 -17.62 13.97 2.37
N GLN A 12 -17.61 15.20 1.86
CA GLN A 12 -18.72 15.75 1.05
C GLN A 12 -18.82 15.12 -0.35
N ALA A 13 -17.69 14.70 -0.94
CA ALA A 13 -17.69 13.98 -2.21
C ALA A 13 -18.31 12.57 -2.09
N ALA A 14 -18.19 11.92 -0.92
CA ALA A 14 -18.83 10.63 -0.65
C ALA A 14 -20.36 10.76 -0.48
N GLU A 15 -20.84 11.89 0.04
CA GLU A 15 -22.27 12.17 0.20
C GLU A 15 -22.99 12.53 -1.12
N SER A 16 -22.26 12.94 -2.16
CA SER A 16 -22.83 13.48 -3.41
C SER A 16 -22.82 12.50 -4.60
N TYR A 17 -22.41 11.25 -4.40
CA TYR A 17 -22.34 10.24 -5.46
C TYR A 17 -23.69 9.52 -5.67
N ASP A 18 -24.47 9.98 -6.66
CA ASP A 18 -25.75 9.36 -7.07
C ASP A 18 -25.53 8.43 -8.28
N GLY A 19 -25.28 7.15 -8.01
CA GLY A 19 -25.04 6.12 -9.02
C GLY A 19 -26.33 5.50 -9.58
N ASP A 20 -26.61 5.82 -10.85
CA ASP A 20 -27.54 5.23 -11.83
C ASP A 20 -28.66 4.29 -11.30
N LYS A 21 -29.85 4.89 -11.11
CA LYS A 21 -31.11 4.19 -10.84
C LYS A 21 -31.77 3.77 -12.15
N SER A 22 -31.28 2.72 -12.81
CA SER A 22 -32.10 2.07 -13.83
C SER A 22 -31.94 0.54 -13.94
N ASN A 23 -33.05 -0.11 -13.62
CA ASN A 23 -33.57 -1.31 -14.27
C ASN A 23 -33.01 -2.69 -13.86
N ASN A 24 -33.63 -3.30 -12.83
CA ASN A 24 -34.08 -4.69 -12.99
C ASN A 24 -35.29 -5.02 -12.08
N LYS A 25 -36.46 -5.19 -12.68
CA LYS A 25 -37.65 -5.75 -12.04
C LYS A 25 -37.57 -7.28 -12.13
N VAL A 26 -37.29 -7.95 -11.01
CA VAL A 26 -37.61 -9.37 -10.82
C VAL A 26 -38.35 -9.53 -9.49
N ARG A 27 -39.49 -10.24 -9.53
CA ARG A 27 -40.45 -10.37 -8.42
C ARG A 27 -40.09 -11.50 -7.46
N ALA A 28 -40.32 -11.19 -6.18
CA ALA A 28 -40.90 -12.02 -5.11
C ALA A 28 -40.06 -13.16 -4.50
N ARG A 29 -39.63 -12.99 -3.24
CA ARG A 29 -40.35 -13.35 -1.99
C ARG A 29 -39.54 -12.83 -0.80
N ASP A 30 -40.25 -12.44 0.26
CA ASP A 30 -39.75 -11.91 1.54
C ASP A 30 -38.95 -10.60 1.45
N ARG A 31 -39.67 -9.48 1.29
CA ARG A 31 -39.07 -8.16 1.53
C ARG A 31 -38.81 -8.01 3.03
N ALA A 32 -37.53 -7.98 3.41
CA ALA A 32 -37.10 -7.22 4.57
C ALA A 32 -37.70 -5.80 4.49
N PRO A 33 -37.98 -5.13 5.62
CA PRO A 33 -38.51 -3.77 5.60
C PRO A 33 -37.64 -2.91 4.68
N ASP A 34 -38.28 -2.16 3.77
CA ASP A 34 -37.59 -1.12 3.00
C ASP A 34 -37.11 -0.09 4.04
N PHE A 35 -35.85 -0.19 4.47
CA PHE A 35 -35.21 0.80 5.32
C PHE A 35 -34.89 1.99 4.41
N ASP A 36 -35.59 3.11 4.61
CA ASP A 36 -35.31 4.35 3.90
C ASP A 36 -33.84 4.75 4.11
N ASP A 37 -33.14 5.05 3.02
CA ASP A 37 -31.72 5.48 3.03
C ASP A 37 -31.47 6.69 3.97
N ASP A 38 -32.52 7.42 4.34
CA ASP A 38 -32.49 8.62 5.20
C ASP A 38 -32.22 8.31 6.70
N ASP A 39 -32.50 7.09 7.17
CA ASP A 39 -32.22 6.69 8.55
C ASP A 39 -30.75 6.28 8.77
N ASN A 40 -30.00 6.03 7.68
CA ASN A 40 -28.56 5.76 7.75
C ASN A 40 -27.74 7.03 8.07
N VAL A 41 -28.29 8.20 7.77
CA VAL A 41 -27.59 9.50 7.93
C VAL A 41 -27.68 10.04 9.37
N LYS A 42 -28.73 9.69 10.11
CA LYS A 42 -29.05 10.35 11.40
C LYS A 42 -28.19 9.91 12.59
N ASN A 43 -27.61 8.70 12.59
CA ASN A 43 -26.80 8.18 13.70
C ASN A 43 -25.65 7.26 13.21
N PRO A 44 -24.59 7.82 12.60
CA PRO A 44 -23.45 7.02 12.16
C PRO A 44 -22.82 6.26 13.34
N GLY A 45 -22.63 4.94 13.17
CA GLY A 45 -22.03 4.06 14.18
C GLY A 45 -22.98 3.42 15.18
N GLN A 46 -24.26 3.79 15.22
CA GLN A 46 -25.26 3.03 15.99
C GLN A 46 -25.86 1.91 15.14
N PRO A 47 -26.07 0.70 15.71
CA PRO A 47 -26.79 -0.35 15.00
C PRO A 47 -28.23 0.07 14.74
N ASN A 48 -28.63 0.09 13.47
CA ASN A 48 -30.00 0.42 13.05
C ASN A 48 -30.66 -0.70 12.22
N GLN A 49 -29.95 -1.81 11.98
CA GLN A 49 -30.45 -2.97 11.25
C GLN A 49 -29.76 -4.26 11.72
N TYR A 50 -30.14 -5.41 11.13
CA TYR A 50 -29.56 -6.72 11.46
C TYR A 50 -28.96 -7.38 10.21
N ALA A 51 -27.75 -7.92 10.33
CA ALA A 51 -27.14 -8.79 9.34
C ALA A 51 -27.35 -10.27 9.71
N LEU A 52 -27.43 -11.13 8.71
CA LEU A 52 -27.39 -12.58 8.91
C LEU A 52 -26.00 -12.99 9.42
N TYR A 53 -25.97 -13.76 10.50
CA TYR A 53 -24.75 -14.30 11.09
C TYR A 53 -24.96 -15.78 11.46
N GLY A 54 -24.50 -16.67 10.58
CA GLY A 54 -24.78 -18.10 10.69
C GLY A 54 -26.30 -18.38 10.62
N PRO A 55 -26.89 -19.14 11.57
CA PRO A 55 -28.33 -19.37 11.63
C PRO A 55 -29.10 -18.22 12.33
N GLY A 56 -28.42 -17.18 12.81
CA GLY A 56 -29.00 -16.09 13.58
C GLY A 56 -28.85 -14.72 12.93
N PHE A 57 -29.16 -13.69 13.70
CA PHE A 57 -29.08 -12.28 13.31
C PHE A 57 -28.17 -11.51 14.28
N MET A 58 -27.41 -10.55 13.78
CA MET A 58 -26.54 -9.68 14.57
C MET A 58 -26.84 -8.22 14.24
N ALA A 59 -26.98 -7.37 15.26
CA ALA A 59 -27.18 -5.94 15.06
C ALA A 59 -25.95 -5.33 14.36
N THR A 60 -26.19 -4.53 13.32
CA THR A 60 -25.15 -3.89 12.52
C THR A 60 -25.52 -2.44 12.20
N THR A 61 -24.50 -1.64 11.93
CA THR A 61 -24.60 -0.30 11.35
C THR A 61 -25.15 -0.35 9.92
N PRO A 62 -25.45 0.80 9.30
CA PRO A 62 -25.79 0.89 7.89
C PRO A 62 -24.90 0.04 6.97
N THR A 63 -25.51 -0.58 5.96
CA THR A 63 -24.83 -1.38 4.94
C THR A 63 -24.81 -0.56 3.66
N ILE A 64 -23.66 -0.54 3.00
CA ILE A 64 -23.49 0.12 1.72
C ILE A 64 -23.27 -0.93 0.64
N LYS A 65 -23.82 -0.69 -0.56
CA LYS A 65 -23.72 -1.63 -1.68
C LYS A 65 -22.33 -1.65 -2.33
N THR A 66 -21.59 -0.56 -2.20
CA THR A 66 -20.27 -0.36 -2.79
C THR A 66 -19.37 0.29 -1.76
N LEU A 67 -18.15 -0.22 -1.64
CA LEU A 67 -17.11 0.38 -0.83
C LEU A 67 -16.63 1.68 -1.52
N PRO A 68 -16.61 2.82 -0.82
CA PRO A 68 -16.11 4.06 -1.39
C PRO A 68 -14.68 3.90 -1.92
N PRO A 69 -14.28 4.65 -2.96
CA PRO A 69 -12.87 4.72 -3.34
C PRO A 69 -12.05 5.20 -2.14
N GLY A 70 -10.94 4.52 -1.85
CA GLY A 70 -10.16 4.85 -0.66
C GLY A 70 -9.11 3.81 -0.29
N CYS A 71 -8.41 4.10 0.81
CA CYS A 71 -7.47 3.20 1.46
C CYS A 71 -8.11 2.53 2.66
N TYR A 72 -7.79 1.25 2.87
CA TYR A 72 -8.44 0.41 3.85
C TYR A 72 -7.46 -0.58 4.48
N ASP A 73 -7.50 -0.72 5.80
CA ASP A 73 -6.79 -1.78 6.52
C ASP A 73 -7.70 -3.01 6.65
N ILE A 74 -7.22 -4.17 6.22
CA ILE A 74 -7.94 -5.44 6.39
C ILE A 74 -7.77 -5.91 7.84
N GLN A 75 -8.89 -6.17 8.51
CA GLN A 75 -8.94 -6.64 9.88
C GLN A 75 -9.84 -7.86 10.03
N ASN A 76 -9.69 -8.56 11.15
CA ASN A 76 -10.55 -9.67 11.51
C ASN A 76 -10.81 -9.66 13.01
N ASP A 77 -12.04 -9.90 13.40
CA ASP A 77 -12.44 -10.13 14.78
C ASP A 77 -13.28 -11.42 14.88
N ASN A 78 -13.95 -11.60 16.02
CA ASN A 78 -14.80 -12.77 16.24
C ASN A 78 -16.07 -12.79 15.35
N ARG A 79 -16.37 -11.72 14.61
CA ARG A 79 -17.50 -11.58 13.69
C ARG A 79 -17.09 -11.82 12.24
N GLY A 80 -15.79 -11.84 11.96
CA GLY A 80 -15.23 -12.15 10.66
C GLY A 80 -14.34 -11.04 10.12
N VAL A 81 -14.13 -11.08 8.81
CA VAL A 81 -13.20 -10.20 8.11
C VAL A 81 -13.91 -8.93 7.68
N PHE A 82 -13.30 -7.78 7.96
CA PHE A 82 -13.81 -6.46 7.59
C PHE A 82 -12.66 -5.52 7.25
N VAL A 83 -13.00 -4.34 6.76
CA VAL A 83 -12.03 -3.28 6.52
C VAL A 83 -12.39 -2.03 7.31
N VAL A 84 -11.36 -1.28 7.70
CA VAL A 84 -11.51 0.07 8.25
C VAL A 84 -10.81 1.07 7.33
N PRO A 85 -11.32 2.31 7.18
CA PRO A 85 -10.60 3.35 6.46
C PRO A 85 -9.19 3.51 7.04
N ALA A 86 -8.20 3.31 6.19
CA ALA A 86 -6.82 3.63 6.50
C ALA A 86 -6.58 5.11 6.18
N LEU A 87 -5.67 5.74 6.93
CA LEU A 87 -5.26 7.11 6.64
C LEU A 87 -4.85 7.21 5.17
N ALA A 88 -5.53 8.12 4.45
CA ALA A 88 -5.17 8.42 3.08
C ALA A 88 -3.67 8.75 3.04
N PRO A 89 -2.93 8.29 2.02
CA PRO A 89 -1.50 8.52 1.92
C PRO A 89 -1.14 10.01 2.01
N SER A 90 -0.83 10.48 3.21
CA SER A 90 -0.49 11.88 3.46
C SER A 90 1.03 12.05 3.40
N GLY A 91 1.47 13.24 2.98
CA GLY A 91 2.87 13.59 2.80
C GLY A 91 3.21 13.98 1.37
N LEU A 92 4.50 14.22 1.14
CA LEU A 92 5.00 14.76 -0.11
C LEU A 92 4.89 13.72 -1.25
N LEU A 93 3.92 13.92 -2.13
CA LEU A 93 3.70 13.12 -3.32
C LEU A 93 4.52 13.69 -4.48
N LEU A 94 5.77 13.27 -4.59
CA LEU A 94 6.64 13.66 -5.69
C LEU A 94 6.81 12.55 -6.70
N GLU A 95 6.61 12.90 -7.96
CA GLU A 95 7.18 12.16 -9.08
C GLU A 95 8.65 12.53 -9.20
N LEU A 96 9.49 11.72 -8.55
CA LEU A 96 10.93 11.92 -8.55
C LEU A 96 11.57 11.18 -9.74
N PRO A 97 12.39 11.86 -10.55
CA PRO A 97 13.00 11.26 -11.73
C PRO A 97 14.01 10.17 -11.35
N GLU A 98 14.17 9.18 -12.22
CA GLU A 98 15.22 8.15 -12.17
C GLU A 98 15.13 7.18 -10.97
N MET A 99 14.04 7.24 -10.20
CA MET A 99 13.79 6.35 -9.07
C MET A 99 13.20 4.99 -9.49
N ARG A 100 12.93 4.82 -10.80
CA ARG A 100 12.19 3.68 -11.38
C ARG A 100 10.76 3.53 -10.84
N SER A 101 10.27 4.52 -10.11
CA SER A 101 8.86 4.63 -9.73
C SER A 101 7.97 4.71 -10.97
N GLU A 102 8.49 5.25 -12.08
CA GLU A 102 7.79 5.29 -13.38
C GLU A 102 7.48 3.89 -13.92
N GLU A 103 8.28 2.89 -13.57
CA GLU A 103 8.03 1.49 -13.94
C GLU A 103 6.86 0.90 -13.13
N VAL A 104 6.80 1.18 -11.82
CA VAL A 104 5.67 0.79 -10.97
C VAL A 104 4.38 1.45 -11.45
N ILE A 105 4.42 2.75 -11.72
CA ILE A 105 3.28 3.53 -12.24
C ILE A 105 2.81 2.94 -13.57
N ARG A 106 3.73 2.60 -14.48
CA ARG A 106 3.38 1.98 -15.76
C ARG A 106 2.67 0.64 -15.59
N VAL A 107 3.12 -0.21 -14.67
CA VAL A 107 2.44 -1.49 -14.39
C VAL A 107 1.02 -1.24 -13.87
N VAL A 108 0.85 -0.28 -12.97
CA VAL A 108 -0.46 0.11 -12.42
C VAL A 108 -1.36 0.70 -13.51
N ASP A 109 -0.82 1.56 -14.38
CA ASP A 109 -1.57 2.14 -15.50
C ASP A 109 -2.00 1.07 -16.50
N ASN A 110 -1.13 0.09 -16.79
CA ASN A 110 -1.48 -1.04 -17.63
C ASN A 110 -2.58 -1.90 -17.00
N PHE A 111 -2.49 -2.17 -15.70
CA PHE A 111 -3.56 -2.84 -14.95
C PHE A 111 -4.87 -2.04 -15.05
N TRP A 112 -4.80 -0.72 -14.90
CA TRP A 112 -5.96 0.14 -14.96
C TRP A 112 -6.61 0.18 -16.35
N ASN A 113 -5.81 0.26 -17.40
CA ASN A 113 -6.31 0.39 -18.77
C ASN A 113 -6.60 -0.95 -19.44
N SER A 114 -6.28 -2.06 -18.78
CA SER A 114 -6.61 -3.38 -19.32
C SER A 114 -8.12 -3.53 -19.52
N GLU A 115 -8.51 -3.84 -20.75
CA GLU A 115 -9.89 -4.11 -21.15
C GLU A 115 -10.31 -5.52 -20.73
N GLY A 116 -11.58 -5.67 -20.38
CA GLY A 116 -12.16 -6.89 -19.85
C GLY A 116 -12.47 -7.98 -20.87
N ASP A 117 -11.55 -8.30 -21.79
CA ASP A 117 -11.68 -9.45 -22.69
C ASP A 117 -11.32 -10.74 -21.95
N TYR A 118 -12.15 -11.08 -20.96
CA TYR A 118 -12.06 -12.27 -20.13
C TYR A 118 -12.63 -13.48 -20.88
N LYS A 119 -11.84 -14.06 -21.80
CA LYS A 119 -12.15 -15.39 -22.33
C LYS A 119 -11.34 -16.44 -21.57
N ASP A 120 -12.06 -17.22 -20.77
CA ASP A 120 -11.62 -18.41 -20.04
C ASP A 120 -10.53 -18.17 -18.97
N GLY A 121 -11.00 -17.73 -17.78
CA GLY A 121 -10.24 -17.80 -16.53
C GLY A 121 -9.34 -16.61 -16.24
N ASN A 122 -9.93 -15.55 -15.69
CA ASN A 122 -9.29 -14.57 -14.78
C ASN A 122 -8.10 -13.74 -15.29
N GLN A 123 -7.98 -13.45 -16.58
CA GLN A 123 -6.78 -12.81 -17.16
C GLN A 123 -7.09 -11.38 -17.60
N PHE A 124 -6.29 -10.40 -17.19
CA PHE A 124 -6.23 -9.15 -17.95
C PHE A 124 -5.07 -9.22 -18.93
N VAL A 125 -5.34 -8.81 -20.17
CA VAL A 125 -4.44 -9.00 -21.31
C VAL A 125 -3.78 -7.67 -21.65
N VAL A 126 -2.45 -7.62 -21.63
CA VAL A 126 -1.68 -6.49 -22.15
C VAL A 126 -1.04 -6.94 -23.46
N GLY A 127 -1.51 -6.41 -24.60
CA GLY A 127 -0.94 -6.72 -25.92
C GLY A 127 -1.02 -8.19 -26.34
N GLY A 128 -2.00 -8.96 -25.84
CA GLY A 128 -2.18 -10.39 -26.14
C GLY A 128 -1.51 -11.35 -25.15
N ALA A 129 -0.74 -10.85 -24.17
CA ALA A 129 -0.10 -11.65 -23.14
C ALA A 129 -0.88 -11.63 -21.81
N GLN A 130 -1.00 -12.79 -21.17
CA GLN A 130 -1.65 -12.95 -19.86
C GLN A 130 -0.85 -12.23 -18.77
N PHE A 131 -1.49 -11.32 -18.03
CA PHE A 131 -0.87 -10.60 -16.91
C PHE A 131 -1.55 -10.98 -15.61
N LYS A 132 -0.83 -11.66 -14.71
CA LYS A 132 -1.40 -12.25 -13.48
C LYS A 132 -0.47 -12.21 -12.26
N ALA A 133 0.52 -11.31 -12.25
CA ALA A 133 1.51 -11.31 -11.19
C ALA A 133 1.75 -9.90 -10.65
N GLY A 134 1.98 -9.83 -9.33
CA GLY A 134 2.15 -8.59 -8.60
C GLY A 134 3.44 -7.85 -8.95
N VAL A 135 3.63 -6.71 -8.30
CA VAL A 135 4.88 -5.95 -8.32
C VAL A 135 5.57 -6.10 -6.97
N MET A 136 6.84 -6.50 -6.96
CA MET A 136 7.68 -6.40 -5.77
C MET A 136 8.63 -5.23 -5.93
N ILE A 137 8.67 -4.36 -4.93
CA ILE A 137 9.53 -3.18 -4.85
C ILE A 137 10.56 -3.43 -3.76
N TYR A 138 11.84 -3.33 -4.08
CA TYR A 138 12.91 -3.55 -3.10
C TYR A 138 13.98 -2.47 -3.14
N GLY A 139 14.68 -2.27 -2.03
CA GLY A 139 15.74 -1.27 -1.93
C GLY A 139 16.00 -0.85 -0.48
N PRO A 140 17.02 -0.02 -0.22
CA PRO A 140 17.40 0.34 1.14
C PRO A 140 16.29 1.08 1.89
N PRO A 141 16.26 1.02 3.24
CA PRO A 141 15.35 1.83 4.05
C PRO A 141 15.43 3.32 3.69
N GLY A 142 14.29 4.00 3.67
CA GLY A 142 14.19 5.42 3.31
C GLY A 142 14.44 5.76 1.84
N SER A 143 14.54 4.76 0.95
CA SER A 143 14.74 5.00 -0.50
C SER A 143 13.52 5.55 -1.24
N GLY A 144 12.36 5.69 -0.59
CA GLY A 144 11.14 6.19 -1.23
C GLY A 144 10.19 5.10 -1.76
N LYS A 145 10.34 3.84 -1.31
CA LYS A 145 9.38 2.75 -1.60
C LYS A 145 7.97 3.09 -1.15
N SER A 146 7.80 3.50 0.11
CA SER A 146 6.49 3.90 0.63
C SER A 146 5.95 5.11 -0.13
N CYS A 147 6.77 6.12 -0.47
CA CYS A 147 6.33 7.24 -1.33
C CYS A 147 5.77 6.77 -2.68
N THR A 148 6.38 5.76 -3.29
CA THR A 148 5.90 5.18 -4.55
C THR A 148 4.55 4.50 -4.38
N ILE A 149 4.36 3.73 -3.28
CA ILE A 149 3.05 3.17 -2.92
C ILE A 149 2.03 4.29 -2.78
N LYS A 150 2.33 5.35 -2.01
CA LYS A 150 1.41 6.47 -1.76
C LYS A 150 0.93 7.12 -3.07
N LEU A 151 1.86 7.36 -3.99
CA LEU A 151 1.57 7.94 -5.30
C LEU A 151 0.67 7.04 -6.16
N VAL A 152 0.98 5.75 -6.22
CA VAL A 152 0.20 4.75 -6.95
C VAL A 152 -1.21 4.62 -6.36
N SER A 153 -1.33 4.54 -5.03
CA SER A 153 -2.60 4.46 -4.33
C SER A 153 -3.49 5.66 -4.62
N ARG A 154 -2.93 6.88 -4.58
CA ARG A 154 -3.68 8.09 -4.92
C ARG A 154 -4.22 8.06 -6.35
N LYS A 155 -3.37 7.74 -7.33
CA LYS A 155 -3.79 7.64 -8.75
C LYS A 155 -4.91 6.61 -8.94
N LEU A 156 -4.87 5.50 -8.18
CA LEU A 156 -5.92 4.49 -8.20
C LEU A 156 -7.25 5.03 -7.65
N ILE A 157 -7.20 5.72 -6.50
CA ILE A 157 -8.38 6.27 -5.83
C ILE A 157 -9.03 7.37 -6.67
N GLU A 158 -8.24 8.24 -7.30
CA GLU A 158 -8.72 9.29 -8.21
C GLU A 158 -9.47 8.74 -9.42
N ARG A 159 -9.22 7.48 -9.79
CA ARG A 159 -9.95 6.78 -10.86
C ARG A 159 -11.08 5.90 -10.32
N GLY A 160 -11.39 5.99 -9.02
CA GLY A 160 -12.46 5.24 -8.37
C GLY A 160 -12.05 3.80 -8.01
N GLY A 161 -10.79 3.52 -7.72
CA GLY A 161 -10.35 2.21 -7.21
C GLY A 161 -10.24 2.16 -5.68
N THR A 162 -9.96 0.97 -5.15
CA THR A 162 -9.77 0.74 -3.71
C THR A 162 -8.40 0.14 -3.42
N VAL A 163 -7.80 0.56 -2.32
CA VAL A 163 -6.47 0.12 -1.89
C VAL A 163 -6.60 -0.56 -0.53
N PHE A 164 -6.17 -1.81 -0.44
CA PHE A 164 -6.17 -2.59 0.79
C PHE A 164 -4.74 -2.78 1.31
N PHE A 165 -4.52 -2.46 2.58
CA PHE A 165 -3.29 -2.78 3.30
C PHE A 165 -3.49 -4.12 4.02
N SER A 166 -2.60 -5.06 3.75
CA SER A 166 -2.61 -6.40 4.35
C SER A 166 -1.45 -6.51 5.32
N SER A 167 -1.73 -6.22 6.60
CA SER A 167 -0.78 -6.27 7.71
C SER A 167 -0.90 -7.52 8.59
N GLY A 168 -1.94 -8.33 8.36
CA GLY A 168 -2.30 -9.48 9.19
C GLY A 168 -1.98 -10.85 8.57
N TYR A 169 -2.67 -11.87 9.07
CA TYR A 169 -2.52 -13.23 8.61
C TYR A 169 -3.02 -13.40 7.15
N PRO A 170 -2.26 -14.04 6.25
CA PRO A 170 -2.59 -14.10 4.81
C PRO A 170 -3.99 -14.63 4.47
N ALA A 171 -4.50 -15.61 5.24
CA ALA A 171 -5.82 -16.17 5.00
C ALA A 171 -6.96 -15.15 5.24
N VAL A 172 -6.75 -14.17 6.13
CA VAL A 172 -7.71 -13.07 6.35
C VAL A 172 -7.80 -12.20 5.12
N THR A 173 -6.66 -11.82 4.54
CA THR A 173 -6.59 -11.03 3.31
C THR A 173 -7.25 -11.75 2.15
N MET A 174 -6.96 -13.03 1.95
CA MET A 174 -7.60 -13.81 0.88
C MET A 174 -9.11 -13.90 1.06
N ARG A 175 -9.58 -14.14 2.29
CA ARG A 175 -11.01 -14.21 2.58
C ARG A 175 -11.71 -12.88 2.27
N TRP A 176 -11.13 -11.75 2.68
CA TRP A 176 -11.63 -10.43 2.34
C TRP A 176 -11.77 -10.25 0.82
N LEU A 177 -10.72 -10.59 0.07
CA LEU A 177 -10.68 -10.37 -1.37
C LEU A 177 -11.68 -11.26 -2.12
N GLU A 178 -11.89 -12.49 -1.67
CA GLU A 178 -12.95 -13.37 -2.20
C GLU A 178 -14.35 -12.81 -1.94
N ASP A 179 -14.61 -12.33 -0.73
CA ASP A 179 -15.88 -11.68 -0.38
C ASP A 179 -16.09 -10.39 -1.19
N PHE A 180 -15.07 -9.54 -1.26
CA PHE A 180 -15.09 -8.30 -2.03
C PHE A 180 -15.31 -8.54 -3.52
N ALA A 181 -14.59 -9.47 -4.15
CA ALA A 181 -14.74 -9.77 -5.57
C ALA A 181 -16.10 -10.41 -5.91
N ARG A 182 -16.80 -11.02 -4.94
CA ARG A 182 -18.18 -11.49 -5.14
C ARG A 182 -19.19 -10.34 -5.19
N VAL A 183 -18.98 -9.30 -4.40
CA VAL A 183 -19.87 -8.13 -4.31
C VAL A 183 -19.54 -7.12 -5.42
N GLU A 184 -18.26 -6.81 -5.62
CA GLU A 184 -17.74 -5.80 -6.54
C GLU A 184 -16.82 -6.43 -7.60
N ASN A 185 -17.36 -7.35 -8.40
CA ASN A 185 -16.58 -8.18 -9.33
C ASN A 185 -15.77 -7.42 -10.40
N ASN A 186 -16.16 -6.19 -10.76
CA ASN A 186 -15.50 -5.36 -11.77
C ASN A 186 -14.59 -4.28 -11.16
N ARG A 187 -14.54 -4.18 -9.83
CA ARG A 187 -13.81 -3.13 -9.13
C ARG A 187 -12.32 -3.44 -9.13
N LYS A 188 -11.53 -2.53 -9.71
CA LYS A 188 -10.07 -2.60 -9.72
C LYS A 188 -9.51 -2.16 -8.36
N SER A 189 -8.71 -3.03 -7.77
CA SER A 189 -8.14 -2.86 -6.44
C SER A 189 -6.65 -3.18 -6.39
N ILE A 190 -5.94 -2.52 -5.48
CA ILE A 190 -4.55 -2.85 -5.15
C ILE A 190 -4.50 -3.42 -3.73
N VAL A 191 -3.70 -4.48 -3.53
CA VAL A 191 -3.36 -5.01 -2.22
C VAL A 191 -1.90 -4.73 -1.93
N ILE A 192 -1.62 -4.06 -0.82
CA ILE A 192 -0.28 -3.68 -0.39
C ILE A 192 0.19 -4.62 0.71
N LEU A 193 1.34 -5.24 0.47
CA LEU A 193 2.12 -6.04 1.42
C LEU A 193 3.37 -5.24 1.79
N GLU A 194 3.24 -4.28 2.70
CA GLU A 194 4.36 -3.45 3.12
C GLU A 194 5.30 -4.24 4.03
N ASP A 195 6.62 -4.14 3.77
CA ASP A 195 7.67 -4.87 4.49
C ASP A 195 7.38 -6.38 4.58
N ILE A 196 7.20 -7.02 3.42
CA ILE A 196 6.81 -8.42 3.29
C ILE A 196 7.76 -9.38 4.01
N ASP A 197 9.04 -9.02 4.19
CA ASP A 197 9.99 -9.78 5.00
C ASP A 197 9.56 -9.86 6.48
N SER A 198 9.07 -8.75 7.04
CA SER A 198 8.54 -8.72 8.40
C SER A 198 7.22 -9.48 8.51
N LEU A 199 6.36 -9.35 7.50
CA LEU A 199 5.11 -10.11 7.44
C LEU A 199 5.35 -11.63 7.39
N ILE A 200 6.30 -12.07 6.58
CA ILE A 200 6.70 -13.48 6.46
C ILE A 200 7.31 -13.98 7.77
N ALA A 201 8.16 -13.19 8.42
CA ALA A 201 8.72 -13.54 9.71
C ALA A 201 7.64 -13.75 10.78
N ASN A 202 6.57 -12.94 10.76
CA ASN A 202 5.49 -13.00 11.74
C ASN A 202 4.46 -14.11 11.48
N TYR A 203 4.12 -14.37 10.21
CA TYR A 203 3.02 -15.27 9.87
C TYR A 203 3.42 -16.52 9.08
N GLY A 204 4.71 -16.67 8.76
CA GLY A 204 5.28 -17.86 8.12
C GLY A 204 5.28 -17.78 6.59
N GLU A 205 6.41 -18.17 6.01
CA GLU A 205 6.65 -18.15 4.56
C GLU A 205 5.63 -18.96 3.77
N SER A 206 5.34 -20.20 4.20
CA SER A 206 4.40 -21.09 3.49
C SER A 206 3.03 -20.46 3.30
N ASN A 207 2.53 -19.70 4.29
CA ASN A 207 1.23 -19.05 4.23
C ASN A 207 1.21 -17.91 3.20
N TYR A 208 2.31 -17.16 3.09
CA TYR A 208 2.47 -16.12 2.07
C TYR A 208 2.66 -16.72 0.66
N LEU A 209 3.37 -17.84 0.54
CA LEU A 209 3.49 -18.54 -0.73
C LEU A 209 2.14 -19.03 -1.24
N GLU A 210 1.34 -19.62 -0.36
CA GLU A 210 -0.02 -20.05 -0.66
C GLU A 210 -0.91 -18.86 -1.04
N MET A 211 -0.87 -17.76 -0.28
CA MET A 211 -1.59 -16.54 -0.62
C MET A 211 -1.22 -16.01 -2.01
N LEU A 212 0.07 -15.91 -2.33
CA LEU A 212 0.53 -15.42 -3.63
C LEU A 212 0.16 -16.38 -4.77
N ASP A 213 0.07 -17.68 -4.50
CA ASP A 213 -0.37 -18.65 -5.49
C ASP A 213 -1.89 -18.61 -5.71
N SER A 214 -2.67 -18.40 -4.64
CA SER A 214 -4.13 -18.25 -4.66
C SER A 214 -4.58 -16.88 -5.17
N ALA A 215 -3.82 -15.81 -4.97
CA ALA A 215 -4.10 -14.46 -5.45
C ALA A 215 -4.39 -14.42 -6.96
N LYS A 216 -3.81 -15.35 -7.73
CA LYS A 216 -4.01 -15.51 -9.18
C LYS A 216 -5.44 -15.86 -9.58
N THR A 217 -6.27 -16.31 -8.63
CA THR A 217 -7.68 -16.65 -8.84
C THR A 217 -8.62 -15.49 -8.54
N ILE A 218 -8.12 -14.34 -8.10
CA ILE A 218 -8.96 -13.16 -7.81
C ILE A 218 -8.80 -12.14 -8.93
N ASN A 219 -9.91 -11.80 -9.58
CA ASN A 219 -9.94 -10.83 -10.66
C ASN A 219 -9.83 -9.41 -10.16
N ASN A 220 -9.30 -8.53 -11.00
CA ASN A 220 -9.27 -7.08 -10.76
C ASN A 220 -8.52 -6.69 -9.48
N VAL A 221 -7.56 -7.52 -9.05
CA VAL A 221 -6.68 -7.25 -7.91
C VAL A 221 -5.23 -7.30 -8.35
N LEU A 222 -4.48 -6.23 -8.04
CA LEU A 222 -3.02 -6.15 -8.22
C LEU A 222 -2.33 -6.17 -6.86
N PHE A 223 -1.43 -7.13 -6.64
CA PHE A 223 -0.60 -7.17 -5.43
C PHE A 223 0.66 -6.33 -5.63
N ILE A 224 0.97 -5.46 -4.66
CA ILE A 224 2.22 -4.72 -4.57
C ILE A 224 2.88 -5.04 -3.23
N ALA A 225 4.09 -5.57 -3.25
CA ALA A 225 4.87 -5.88 -2.05
C ALA A 225 6.09 -4.96 -1.96
N THR A 226 6.49 -4.58 -0.75
CA THR A 226 7.79 -3.93 -0.51
C THR A 226 8.68 -4.78 0.38
N THR A 227 9.99 -4.65 0.21
CA THR A 227 10.97 -5.18 1.16
C THR A 227 12.21 -4.30 1.22
N ASN A 228 12.80 -4.19 2.41
CA ASN A 228 14.13 -3.61 2.60
C ASN A 228 15.24 -4.65 2.46
N TYR A 229 14.91 -5.94 2.64
CA TYR A 229 15.85 -7.04 2.80
C TYR A 229 15.44 -8.22 1.89
N PRO A 230 15.55 -8.08 0.56
CA PRO A 230 15.20 -9.15 -0.37
C PRO A 230 15.98 -10.45 -0.13
N GLU A 231 17.17 -10.37 0.48
CA GLU A 231 17.99 -11.51 0.89
C GLU A 231 17.37 -12.35 2.02
N HIS A 232 16.41 -11.80 2.78
CA HIS A 232 15.67 -12.53 3.81
C HIS A 232 14.47 -13.31 3.23
N LEU A 233 14.16 -13.12 1.95
CA LEU A 233 13.03 -13.76 1.29
C LEU A 233 13.50 -15.02 0.55
N ASP A 234 12.71 -16.10 0.64
CA ASP A 234 12.92 -17.25 -0.21
C ASP A 234 12.86 -16.84 -1.70
N PRO A 235 13.86 -17.23 -2.51
CA PRO A 235 13.92 -16.86 -3.92
C PRO A 235 12.66 -17.24 -4.73
N ARG A 236 11.91 -18.26 -4.33
CA ARG A 236 10.65 -18.66 -4.98
C ARG A 236 9.60 -17.56 -4.90
N ILE A 237 9.66 -16.65 -3.92
CA ILE A 237 8.74 -15.51 -3.82
C ILE A 237 8.89 -14.62 -5.05
N TYR A 238 10.12 -14.26 -5.42
CA TYR A 238 10.40 -13.22 -6.43
C TYR A 238 10.98 -13.73 -7.75
N ASN A 239 11.61 -14.91 -7.79
CA ASN A 239 12.16 -15.49 -9.03
C ASN A 239 11.12 -16.29 -9.82
N ARG A 240 9.90 -16.48 -9.30
CA ARG A 240 8.81 -17.11 -10.05
C ARG A 240 7.95 -16.02 -10.67
N PRO A 241 7.98 -15.84 -12.01
CA PRO A 241 7.24 -14.78 -12.69
C PRO A 241 5.73 -14.83 -12.47
N GLY A 242 5.19 -15.98 -12.06
CA GLY A 242 3.77 -16.13 -11.72
C GLY A 242 3.35 -15.44 -10.43
N ARG A 243 4.26 -15.12 -9.51
CA ARG A 243 3.93 -14.45 -8.22
C ARG A 243 4.15 -12.95 -8.32
N PHE A 244 5.35 -12.55 -8.68
CA PHE A 244 5.69 -11.18 -9.04
C PHE A 244 6.21 -11.15 -10.47
N SER A 245 5.51 -10.41 -11.36
CA SER A 245 5.94 -10.23 -12.76
C SER A 245 7.08 -9.23 -12.84
N HIS A 246 7.09 -8.27 -11.91
CA HIS A 246 8.05 -7.19 -11.86
C HIS A 246 8.69 -7.19 -10.48
N VAL A 247 10.02 -7.20 -10.47
CA VAL A 247 10.84 -7.04 -9.26
C VAL A 247 11.69 -5.80 -9.48
N ILE A 248 11.23 -4.69 -8.93
CA ILE A 248 11.74 -3.35 -9.24
C ILE A 248 12.58 -2.85 -8.07
N LYS A 249 13.85 -2.51 -8.37
CA LYS A 249 14.75 -1.90 -7.39
C LYS A 249 14.55 -0.39 -7.34
N ILE A 250 14.15 0.14 -6.19
CA ILE A 250 14.22 1.57 -5.90
C ILE A 250 15.50 1.84 -5.11
N GLY A 251 16.51 2.35 -5.82
CA GLY A 251 17.84 2.64 -5.29
C GLY A 251 17.91 3.93 -4.48
N LEU A 252 19.13 4.33 -4.15
CA LEU A 252 19.37 5.66 -3.59
C LEU A 252 19.12 6.72 -4.67
N PRO A 253 18.59 7.90 -4.30
CA PRO A 253 18.29 8.98 -5.25
C PRO A 253 19.55 9.46 -5.97
N THR A 254 19.47 9.67 -7.29
CA THR A 254 20.55 10.25 -8.09
C THR A 254 20.68 11.75 -7.83
N ASP A 255 21.72 12.38 -8.35
CA ASP A 255 21.93 13.82 -8.18
C ASP A 255 20.71 14.60 -8.73
N THR A 256 20.20 14.19 -9.91
CA THR A 256 18.96 14.69 -10.52
C THR A 256 17.75 14.49 -9.61
N THR A 257 17.59 13.29 -9.04
CA THR A 257 16.49 13.00 -8.11
C THR A 257 16.55 13.88 -6.87
N ARG A 258 17.74 14.05 -6.27
CA ARG A 258 17.94 14.85 -5.06
C ARG A 258 17.66 16.33 -5.35
N GLU A 259 18.10 16.83 -6.50
CA GLU A 259 17.81 18.20 -6.94
C GLU A 259 16.30 18.43 -7.11
N ALA A 260 15.62 17.53 -7.81
CA ALA A 260 14.17 17.60 -8.00
C ALA A 260 13.42 17.56 -6.66
N TYR A 261 13.81 16.67 -5.76
CA TYR A 261 13.25 16.57 -4.41
C TYR A 261 13.41 17.89 -3.63
N LEU A 262 14.62 18.45 -3.61
CA LEU A 262 14.92 19.70 -2.90
C LEU A 262 14.17 20.89 -3.48
N LYS A 263 14.09 20.98 -4.81
CA LYS A 263 13.32 22.04 -5.49
C LYS A 263 11.83 21.96 -5.22
N ALA A 264 11.28 20.78 -5.00
CA ALA A 264 9.86 20.62 -4.69
C ALA A 264 9.51 21.07 -3.26
N ILE A 265 10.41 20.87 -2.29
CA ILE A 265 10.15 21.15 -0.87
C ILE A 265 10.64 22.52 -0.39
N LEU A 266 11.69 23.04 -1.03
CA LEU A 266 12.28 24.32 -0.66
C LEU A 266 11.69 25.43 -1.52
N LYS A 267 11.34 26.56 -0.90
CA LYS A 267 10.98 27.78 -1.63
C LYS A 267 12.21 28.56 -2.14
N ASP A 268 13.30 28.47 -1.40
CA ASP A 268 14.58 29.09 -1.73
C ASP A 268 15.56 28.01 -2.18
N HIS A 269 16.13 28.18 -3.37
CA HIS A 269 16.98 27.20 -4.01
C HIS A 269 18.48 27.49 -3.91
N ARG A 270 18.87 28.54 -3.17
CA ARG A 270 20.26 29.01 -3.06
C ARG A 270 21.29 27.93 -2.67
N ASP A 271 20.91 26.98 -1.80
CA ASP A 271 21.83 25.95 -1.31
C ASP A 271 21.61 24.60 -2.00
N VAL A 272 20.71 24.51 -3.00
CA VAL A 272 20.33 23.23 -3.61
C VAL A 272 21.53 22.56 -4.27
N GLU A 273 22.33 23.28 -5.05
CA GLU A 273 23.52 22.72 -5.71
C GLU A 273 24.53 22.16 -4.69
N GLU A 274 24.78 22.90 -3.60
CA GLU A 274 25.67 22.45 -2.54
C GLU A 274 25.13 21.20 -1.84
N ILE A 275 23.84 21.21 -1.48
CA ILE A 275 23.20 20.06 -0.84
C ILE A 275 23.24 18.84 -1.76
N VAL A 276 22.96 18.98 -3.06
CA VAL A 276 23.00 17.86 -4.02
C VAL A 276 24.39 17.24 -4.07
N ARG A 277 25.43 18.07 -4.19
CA ARG A 277 26.83 17.61 -4.21
C ARG A 277 27.22 16.90 -2.93
N GLU A 278 26.87 17.46 -1.78
CA GLU A 278 27.29 16.96 -0.47
C GLU A 278 26.41 15.81 0.09
N SER A 279 25.24 15.57 -0.50
CA SER A 279 24.30 14.51 -0.08
C SER A 279 24.45 13.21 -0.88
N LYS A 280 25.58 13.01 -1.58
CA LYS A 280 25.83 11.75 -2.31
C LYS A 280 25.69 10.54 -1.38
N GLY A 281 24.82 9.60 -1.79
CA GLY A 281 24.51 8.38 -1.03
C GLY A 281 23.42 8.56 0.03
N PHE A 282 22.83 9.75 0.18
CA PHE A 282 21.70 9.96 1.09
C PHE A 282 20.43 9.30 0.55
N THR A 283 19.55 8.91 1.45
CA THR A 283 18.20 8.43 1.15
C THR A 283 17.25 9.63 1.10
N ILE A 284 16.00 9.44 0.68
CA ILE A 284 14.99 10.50 0.73
C ILE A 284 14.75 10.93 2.19
N ASP A 285 14.76 9.99 3.13
CA ASP A 285 14.63 10.31 4.56
C ASP A 285 15.80 11.14 5.08
N HIS A 286 17.04 10.85 4.64
CA HIS A 286 18.20 11.67 4.99
C HIS A 286 18.08 13.09 4.44
N LEU A 287 17.60 13.27 3.20
CA LEU A 287 17.34 14.59 2.64
C LEU A 287 16.22 15.32 3.39
N THR A 288 15.14 14.63 3.73
CA THR A 288 14.03 15.17 4.53
C THR A 288 14.55 15.66 5.89
N ALA A 289 15.35 14.84 6.57
CA ALA A 289 15.96 15.17 7.85
C ALA A 289 16.93 16.35 7.74
N LEU A 290 17.74 16.40 6.68
CA LEU A 290 18.65 17.52 6.40
C LEU A 290 17.89 18.83 6.25
N VAL A 291 16.83 18.82 5.44
CA VAL A 291 15.99 20.00 5.18
C VAL A 291 15.31 20.47 6.45
N ASN A 292 14.75 19.55 7.25
CA ASN A 292 14.16 19.88 8.54
C ASN A 292 15.20 20.48 9.50
N GLY A 293 16.39 19.88 9.60
CA GLY A 293 17.47 20.39 10.45
C GLY A 293 17.91 21.79 10.05
N VAL A 294 18.15 22.03 8.76
CA VAL A 294 18.69 23.31 8.27
C VAL A 294 17.62 24.40 8.22
N TYR A 295 16.47 24.14 7.60
CA TYR A 295 15.50 25.19 7.30
C TYR A 295 14.47 25.41 8.40
N ARG A 296 14.04 24.34 9.09
CA ARG A 296 13.06 24.41 10.17
C ARG A 296 13.73 24.63 11.53
N GLU A 297 14.77 23.86 11.84
CA GLU A 297 15.49 23.94 13.13
C GLU A 297 16.66 24.91 13.12
N LYS A 298 16.96 25.55 11.98
CA LYS A 298 18.03 26.57 11.82
C LYS A 298 19.43 26.05 12.18
N LYS A 299 19.68 24.75 12.01
CA LYS A 299 21.02 24.15 12.19
C LYS A 299 21.95 24.55 11.05
N ASN A 300 23.25 24.56 11.33
CA ASN A 300 24.26 24.77 10.30
C ASN A 300 24.32 23.58 9.33
N LEU A 301 24.32 23.88 8.02
CA LEU A 301 24.32 22.88 6.94
C LEU A 301 25.48 21.89 7.04
N ALA A 302 26.71 22.37 7.22
CA ALA A 302 27.90 21.51 7.29
C ALA A 302 27.87 20.58 8.51
N THR A 303 27.39 21.09 9.66
CA THR A 303 27.22 20.27 10.87
C THR A 303 26.18 19.17 10.65
N GLU A 304 25.04 19.50 10.04
CA GLU A 304 23.94 18.56 9.83
C GLU A 304 24.29 17.49 8.78
N LEU A 305 24.96 17.87 7.69
CA LEU A 305 25.52 16.93 6.71
C LEU A 305 26.47 15.92 7.38
N LYS A 306 27.35 16.39 8.26
CA LYS A 306 28.29 15.51 9.00
C LYS A 306 27.54 14.55 9.93
N ARG A 307 26.53 15.04 10.66
CA ARG A 307 25.68 14.23 11.55
C ARG A 307 24.95 13.12 10.78
N LEU A 308 24.29 13.46 9.67
CA LEU A 308 23.56 12.48 8.87
C LEU A 308 24.48 11.46 8.20
N ARG A 309 25.68 11.86 7.76
CA ARG A 309 26.69 10.92 7.26
C ARG A 309 27.12 9.89 8.30
N THR A 310 27.18 10.26 9.59
CA THR A 310 27.51 9.30 10.65
C THR A 310 26.41 8.27 10.91
N LEU A 311 25.14 8.62 10.69
CA LEU A 311 24.01 7.69 10.84
C LEU A 311 23.99 6.63 9.73
N PHE A 312 24.62 6.89 8.59
CA PHE A 312 24.76 5.93 7.48
C PHE A 312 25.71 4.77 7.81
N ARG A 313 26.61 4.95 8.78
CA ARG A 313 27.47 3.85 9.25
C ARG A 313 26.66 2.98 10.20
N VAL A 314 26.11 1.89 9.67
CA VAL A 314 25.72 0.71 10.46
C VAL A 314 26.85 0.47 11.48
N PRO A 315 26.57 0.38 12.79
CA PRO A 315 27.56 -0.07 13.74
C PRO A 315 28.05 -1.43 13.24
N LYS A 316 29.35 -1.56 12.95
CA LYS A 316 29.93 -2.89 12.77
C LYS A 316 29.57 -3.66 14.05
N SER A 317 28.89 -4.79 13.92
CA SER A 317 28.91 -5.77 15.00
C SER A 317 30.39 -6.04 15.25
N ASP A 318 30.89 -5.69 16.43
CA ASP A 318 32.24 -6.06 16.81
C ASP A 318 32.31 -7.58 16.79
N GLY A 319 32.85 -8.10 15.69
CA GLY A 319 33.24 -9.49 15.56
C GLY A 319 34.45 -9.70 16.45
N ASP A 320 34.22 -9.91 17.74
CA ASP A 320 35.15 -10.68 18.56
C ASP A 320 34.48 -12.03 18.84
N GLY A 321 34.71 -12.96 17.91
CA GLY A 321 34.39 -14.37 18.05
C GLY A 321 35.27 -15.03 19.09
N ARG A 322 35.10 -14.65 20.36
CA ARG A 322 35.53 -15.48 21.49
C ARG A 322 34.39 -16.41 21.85
N ALA A 323 34.44 -17.59 21.23
CA ALA A 323 33.75 -18.76 21.72
C ALA A 323 34.04 -18.91 23.22
N MET A 324 33.05 -18.62 24.07
CA MET A 324 33.06 -19.08 25.45
C MET A 324 32.87 -20.59 25.40
N GLY A 325 33.98 -21.31 25.47
CA GLY A 325 33.99 -22.75 25.67
C GLY A 325 33.28 -23.09 26.98
N ILE A 326 32.20 -23.85 26.88
CA ILE A 326 31.64 -24.60 28.00
C ILE A 326 32.70 -25.63 28.39
N ARG A 327 33.41 -25.37 29.49
CA ARG A 327 34.19 -26.40 30.19
C ARG A 327 33.19 -27.32 30.88
N ASN A 328 33.05 -28.53 30.36
CA ASN A 328 32.54 -29.65 31.15
C ASN A 328 33.60 -29.97 32.23
N GLY A 329 33.21 -29.82 33.48
CA GLY A 329 33.99 -30.30 34.63
C GLY A 329 33.58 -31.74 34.92
N ASP A 330 34.56 -32.64 34.90
CA ASP A 330 34.51 -33.87 35.67
C ASP A 330 34.96 -33.54 37.10
N ASP A 331 34.02 -33.64 38.04
CA ASP A 331 34.17 -34.10 39.43
C ASP A 331 32.77 -34.41 39.98
#